data_AF-A0A964TU85-F1
#
_entry.id   AF-A0A964TU85-F1
#
_cell.length_a   1.000
_cell.length_b   1.000
_cell.length_c   1.000
_cell.angle_alpha   90.00
_cell.angle_beta   90.00
_cell.angle_gamma   90.00
#
_symmetry.space_group_name_H-M   'P 1'
#
loop_
_entity.id
_entity.type
_entity.pdbx_description
1 polymer ?
#
loop_
_entity_poly.entity_id
_entity_poly.type
_entity_poly.pdbx_seq_one_letter_code
_entity_poly.pdbx_strand_id
1 'polypeptide(L)'
;MTRFGNAALRGLAVAFILASPTVVLAGEDSDDGDGGKRDKRAIWVVEYENDIFANEDRYYTNGFRFSRVGAVRTPPSWLAKVARRFPGIDEADALPYRLSISHNLYTPRDIENPQLPPDDRPYAAWLNVQFATGTASERGADRVHVGLGVVGPLAFGEEIQKTVHSAIDSPEPVGWDNQIRNEPTLQLGYDRFRRFIDLSRNGGPGLDATWMGGA
;
A
#
# COMPACT_ATOMS: atom_id res chain seq x y z
N MET A 1 55.07 13.08 24.06
CA MET A 1 54.08 11.97 24.12
C MET A 1 52.78 12.56 24.65
N THR A 2 51.91 12.97 23.73
CA THR A 2 50.72 13.78 24.02
C THR A 2 49.51 13.08 23.41
N ARG A 3 48.48 12.90 24.24
CA ARG A 3 47.23 12.17 23.96
C ARG A 3 46.43 12.85 22.84
N PHE A 4 45.99 12.08 21.85
CA PHE A 4 44.91 12.47 20.94
C PHE A 4 43.58 11.97 21.49
N GLY A 5 42.64 12.91 21.67
CA GLY A 5 41.29 12.64 22.14
C GLY A 5 40.41 12.05 21.04
N ASN A 6 39.65 11.03 21.39
CA ASN A 6 38.56 10.50 20.58
C ASN A 6 37.34 11.43 20.73
N ALA A 7 37.04 12.20 19.70
CA ALA A 7 35.71 12.76 19.48
C ALA A 7 35.06 11.98 18.32
N ALA A 8 34.44 10.85 18.63
CA ALA A 8 33.59 10.13 17.69
C ALA A 8 32.21 10.77 17.73
N LEU A 9 31.81 11.38 16.62
CA LEU A 9 30.50 11.98 16.41
C LEU A 9 29.79 11.16 15.32
N ARG A 10 28.48 10.94 15.53
CA ARG A 10 27.44 10.62 14.55
C ARG A 10 27.37 9.15 14.11
N GLY A 11 26.21 8.50 14.03
CA GLY A 11 24.84 8.98 14.16
C GLY A 11 23.92 7.83 14.54
N LEU A 12 22.91 8.14 15.34
CA LEU A 12 21.80 7.26 15.64
C LEU A 12 20.97 7.15 14.36
N ALA A 13 21.06 6.03 13.64
CA ALA A 13 20.09 5.71 12.61
C ALA A 13 18.77 5.38 13.33
N VAL A 14 17.86 6.35 13.36
CA VAL A 14 16.48 6.12 13.77
C VAL A 14 15.83 5.31 12.66
N ALA A 15 15.75 3.99 12.85
CA ALA A 15 14.90 3.14 12.03
C ALA A 15 13.45 3.40 12.45
N PHE A 16 12.70 4.11 11.62
CA PHE A 16 11.24 4.16 11.75
C PHE A 16 10.70 2.80 11.31
N ILE A 17 10.23 2.00 12.27
CA ILE A 17 9.42 0.82 11.99
C ILE A 17 7.99 1.32 11.77
N LEU A 18 7.62 1.55 10.51
CA LEU A 18 6.21 1.60 10.13
C LEU A 18 5.69 0.16 10.17
N ALA A 19 4.98 -0.17 11.23
CA ALA A 19 4.30 -1.46 11.34
C ALA A 19 2.88 -1.29 10.78
N SER A 20 2.69 -1.57 9.49
CA SER A 20 1.35 -1.72 8.91
C SER A 20 0.84 -3.14 9.20
N PRO A 21 -0.17 -3.34 10.06
CA PRO A 21 -0.78 -4.66 10.23
C PRO A 21 -1.46 -5.06 8.92
N THR A 22 -0.85 -6.01 8.20
CA THR A 22 -1.48 -6.66 7.04
C THR A 22 -2.17 -7.93 7.53
N VAL A 23 -3.49 -8.00 7.36
CA VAL A 23 -4.26 -9.21 7.64
C VAL A 23 -4.54 -9.90 6.31
N VAL A 24 -3.97 -11.09 6.12
CA VAL A 24 -4.25 -11.94 4.96
C VAL A 24 -5.32 -12.96 5.34
N LEU A 25 -6.47 -12.91 4.67
CA LEU A 25 -7.55 -13.88 4.82
C LEU A 25 -7.61 -14.74 3.56
N ALA A 26 -7.28 -16.03 3.69
CA ALA A 26 -7.52 -16.98 2.61
C ALA A 26 -9.01 -17.34 2.58
N GLY A 27 -9.71 -17.03 1.50
CA GLY A 27 -11.09 -17.45 1.29
C GLY A 27 -11.14 -18.69 0.40
N GLU A 28 -11.84 -19.73 0.84
CA GLU A 28 -12.14 -20.91 0.02
C GLU A 28 -13.40 -20.64 -0.82
N ASP A 29 -13.24 -20.61 -2.15
CA ASP A 29 -14.37 -20.80 -3.05
C ASP A 29 -14.53 -22.33 -3.21
N SER A 30 -15.57 -22.90 -2.61
CA SER A 30 -15.92 -24.32 -2.77
C SER A 30 -16.48 -24.57 -4.18
N ASP A 31 -15.71 -25.25 -5.03
CA ASP A 31 -16.19 -25.79 -6.30
C ASP A 31 -16.34 -27.32 -6.13
N ASP A 32 -17.54 -27.78 -5.78
CA ASP A 32 -17.89 -29.21 -5.72
C ASP A 32 -17.94 -29.77 -7.15
N GLY A 33 -16.89 -30.48 -7.58
CA GLY A 33 -16.91 -31.16 -8.87
C GLY A 33 -15.57 -31.73 -9.34
N ASP A 34 -15.31 -32.98 -8.93
CA ASP A 34 -14.46 -34.04 -9.50
C ASP A 34 -13.26 -33.69 -10.41
N GLY A 35 -12.09 -34.24 -10.04
CA GLY A 35 -11.00 -34.54 -10.97
C GLY A 35 -9.90 -33.49 -11.15
N GLY A 36 -8.91 -33.48 -10.24
CA GLY A 36 -7.50 -33.20 -10.58
C GLY A 36 -7.10 -31.78 -11.03
N LYS A 37 -7.76 -30.71 -10.56
CA LYS A 37 -7.35 -29.32 -10.87
C LYS A 37 -6.64 -28.68 -9.69
N ARG A 38 -5.42 -28.18 -9.94
CA ARG A 38 -4.65 -27.34 -9.00
C ARG A 38 -5.57 -26.26 -8.44
N ASP A 39 -5.60 -26.25 -7.13
CA ASP A 39 -6.37 -25.40 -6.24
C ASP A 39 -6.52 -23.96 -6.74
N LYS A 40 -7.73 -23.57 -7.13
CA LYS A 40 -8.07 -22.24 -7.63
C LYS A 40 -8.38 -21.28 -6.48
N ARG A 41 -7.56 -21.26 -5.42
CA ARG A 41 -7.80 -20.40 -4.26
C ARG A 41 -7.41 -18.94 -4.52
N ALA A 42 -8.40 -18.05 -4.44
CA ALA A 42 -8.17 -16.62 -4.41
C ALA A 42 -7.73 -16.22 -2.99
N ILE A 43 -6.80 -15.27 -2.88
CA ILE A 43 -6.36 -14.75 -1.58
C ILE A 43 -6.99 -13.37 -1.41
N TRP A 44 -7.61 -13.14 -0.26
CA TRP A 44 -8.12 -11.83 0.12
C TRP A 44 -7.14 -11.19 1.11
N VAL A 45 -6.82 -9.93 0.90
CA VAL A 45 -5.88 -9.19 1.75
C VAL A 45 -6.57 -7.92 2.21
N VAL A 46 -6.55 -7.70 3.52
CA VAL A 46 -6.99 -6.47 4.16
C VAL A 46 -5.75 -5.80 4.74
N GLU A 47 -5.46 -4.62 4.26
CA GLU A 47 -4.41 -3.75 4.77
C GLU A 47 -5.10 -2.57 5.45
N TYR A 48 -4.73 -2.33 6.70
CA TYR A 48 -5.20 -1.19 7.48
C TYR A 48 -4.01 -0.48 8.11
N GLU A 49 -3.94 0.83 7.90
CA GLU A 49 -2.87 1.70 8.38
C GLU A 49 -3.50 2.85 9.15
N ASN A 50 -2.92 3.19 10.29
CA ASN A 50 -3.40 4.28 11.14
C ASN A 50 -2.24 4.86 11.95
N ASP A 51 -2.20 6.19 12.04
CA ASP A 51 -1.17 6.96 12.73
C ASP A 51 -1.28 6.91 14.28
N ILE A 52 -2.31 6.27 14.86
CA ILE A 52 -2.49 6.11 16.33
C ILE A 52 -1.24 5.56 17.06
N PHE A 53 -0.35 4.83 16.38
CA PHE A 53 0.85 4.22 16.99
C PHE A 53 2.08 5.12 17.04
N ALA A 54 2.05 6.28 16.37
CA ALA A 54 3.11 7.29 16.42
C ALA A 54 2.51 8.55 17.01
N ASN A 55 2.90 8.91 18.24
CA ASN A 55 2.36 10.02 19.05
C ASN A 55 2.60 11.44 18.47
N GLU A 56 2.60 11.58 17.14
CA GLU A 56 2.64 12.83 16.39
C GLU A 56 1.60 12.72 15.26
N ASP A 57 0.48 13.39 15.43
CA ASP A 57 -0.61 13.49 14.44
C ASP A 57 -0.14 14.34 13.26
N ARG A 58 0.71 13.75 12.42
CA ARG A 58 1.31 14.41 11.27
C ARG A 58 1.07 13.51 10.07
N TYR A 59 0.04 13.91 9.32
CA TYR A 59 0.06 13.91 7.86
C TYR A 59 -0.47 12.67 7.12
N TYR A 60 -0.80 11.56 7.78
CA TYR A 60 -1.46 10.38 7.16
C TYR A 60 -2.48 9.69 8.10
N THR A 61 -3.67 10.26 8.23
CA THR A 61 -4.64 9.84 9.26
C THR A 61 -5.08 8.38 9.17
N ASN A 62 -5.32 7.87 7.95
CA ASN A 62 -5.81 6.50 7.78
C ASN A 62 -5.59 5.97 6.36
N GLY A 63 -5.34 4.66 6.25
CA GLY A 63 -5.38 3.93 5.00
C GLY A 63 -6.10 2.61 5.15
N PHE A 64 -7.08 2.35 4.28
CA PHE A 64 -7.72 1.05 4.13
C PHE A 64 -7.52 0.55 2.71
N ARG A 65 -7.08 -0.70 2.57
CA ARG A 65 -7.01 -1.36 1.27
C ARG A 65 -7.55 -2.78 1.38
N PHE A 66 -8.48 -3.09 0.49
CA PHE A 66 -8.99 -4.43 0.29
C PHE A 66 -8.54 -4.95 -1.07
N SER A 67 -7.91 -6.11 -1.08
CA SER A 67 -7.33 -6.69 -2.28
C SER A 67 -7.77 -8.13 -2.50
N ARG A 68 -8.04 -8.46 -3.75
CA ARG A 68 -8.19 -9.83 -4.24
C ARG A 68 -6.98 -10.19 -5.07
N VAL A 69 -6.25 -11.23 -4.68
CA VAL A 69 -5.22 -11.85 -5.52
C VAL A 69 -5.85 -13.02 -6.24
N GLY A 70 -5.87 -12.94 -7.56
CA GLY A 70 -6.50 -13.97 -8.39
C GLY A 70 -5.76 -15.31 -8.29
N ALA A 71 -6.51 -16.39 -8.08
CA ALA A 71 -5.99 -17.75 -8.20
C ALA A 71 -5.51 -18.07 -9.63
N VAL A 72 -6.16 -17.41 -10.60
CA VAL A 72 -5.86 -17.54 -12.02
C VAL A 72 -4.60 -16.72 -12.30
N ARG A 73 -3.58 -17.39 -12.82
CA ARG A 73 -2.29 -16.81 -13.24
C ARG A 73 -2.39 -15.92 -14.50
N THR A 74 -3.57 -15.37 -14.79
CA THR A 74 -3.83 -14.60 -16.02
C THR A 74 -4.71 -13.39 -15.69
N PRO A 75 -4.23 -12.15 -15.89
CA PRO A 75 -5.01 -10.94 -15.67
C PRO A 75 -5.99 -10.71 -16.83
N PRO A 76 -6.86 -9.69 -16.74
CA PRO A 76 -7.56 -9.17 -17.91
C PRO A 76 -6.60 -8.91 -19.09
N SER A 77 -7.05 -9.21 -20.32
CA SER A 77 -6.20 -9.18 -21.51
C SER A 77 -5.55 -7.82 -21.78
N TRP A 78 -6.24 -6.72 -21.48
CA TRP A 78 -5.69 -5.37 -21.60
C TRP A 78 -4.49 -5.17 -20.66
N LEU A 79 -4.59 -5.65 -19.41
CA LEU A 79 -3.54 -5.50 -18.41
C LEU A 79 -2.34 -6.38 -18.76
N ALA A 80 -2.57 -7.61 -19.25
CA ALA A 80 -1.50 -8.46 -19.77
C ALA A 80 -0.74 -7.78 -20.91
N LYS A 81 -1.45 -7.15 -21.86
CA LYS A 81 -0.82 -6.45 -23.00
C LYS A 81 0.06 -5.29 -22.54
N VAL A 82 -0.41 -4.49 -21.58
CA VAL A 82 0.39 -3.40 -21.00
C VAL A 82 1.60 -3.97 -20.28
N ALA A 83 1.40 -4.98 -19.42
CA ALA A 83 2.45 -5.54 -18.59
C ALA A 83 3.59 -6.16 -19.40
N ARG A 84 3.27 -6.88 -20.49
CA ARG A 84 4.26 -7.47 -21.42
C ARG A 84 5.10 -6.45 -22.19
N ARG A 85 4.82 -5.15 -22.06
CA ARG A 85 5.69 -4.10 -22.63
C ARG A 85 6.93 -3.84 -21.78
N PHE A 86 6.93 -4.28 -20.52
CA PHE A 86 7.97 -4.02 -19.54
C PHE A 86 8.95 -5.21 -19.41
N PRO A 87 10.25 -4.94 -19.21
CA PRO A 87 11.25 -6.00 -19.08
C PRO A 87 10.98 -6.93 -17.88
N GLY A 88 11.18 -8.24 -18.07
CA GLY A 88 11.00 -9.23 -17.01
C GLY A 88 9.55 -9.73 -16.85
N ILE A 89 8.65 -9.25 -17.72
CA ILE A 89 7.23 -9.62 -17.78
C ILE A 89 6.83 -10.04 -19.21
N ASP A 90 7.51 -9.51 -20.22
CA ASP A 90 7.34 -9.74 -21.65
C ASP A 90 7.16 -11.23 -22.02
N GLU A 91 8.06 -12.08 -21.55
CA GLU A 91 8.07 -13.52 -21.84
C GLU A 91 7.43 -14.39 -20.74
N ALA A 92 6.74 -13.79 -19.76
CA ALA A 92 6.22 -14.55 -18.62
C ALA A 92 5.10 -15.53 -19.02
N ASP A 93 5.26 -16.80 -18.60
CA ASP A 93 4.23 -17.85 -18.76
C ASP A 93 3.00 -17.60 -17.90
N ALA A 94 3.19 -16.92 -16.76
CA ALA A 94 2.18 -16.68 -15.75
C ALA A 94 2.28 -15.25 -15.24
N LEU A 95 1.13 -14.59 -15.17
CA LEU A 95 0.93 -13.23 -14.70
C LEU A 95 -0.12 -13.24 -13.59
N PRO A 96 0.23 -13.63 -12.35
CA PRO A 96 -0.66 -13.39 -11.21
C PRO A 96 -1.06 -11.92 -11.16
N TYR A 97 -2.28 -11.67 -10.69
CA TYR A 97 -2.81 -10.32 -10.62
C TYR A 97 -3.50 -10.05 -9.29
N ARG A 98 -3.54 -8.78 -8.93
CA ARG A 98 -4.21 -8.23 -7.77
C ARG A 98 -5.15 -7.13 -8.23
N LEU A 99 -6.39 -7.20 -7.75
CA LEU A 99 -7.34 -6.09 -7.81
C LEU A 99 -7.47 -5.52 -6.40
N SER A 100 -7.28 -4.22 -6.25
CA SER A 100 -7.35 -3.52 -4.98
C SER A 100 -8.33 -2.38 -5.05
N ILE A 101 -9.10 -2.16 -4.00
CA ILE A 101 -9.76 -0.89 -3.71
C ILE A 101 -9.05 -0.28 -2.50
N SER A 102 -8.77 1.01 -2.54
CA SER A 102 -8.06 1.71 -1.47
C SER A 102 -8.71 3.04 -1.16
N HIS A 103 -8.78 3.37 0.12
CA HIS A 103 -9.23 4.64 0.64
C HIS A 103 -8.16 5.19 1.58
N ASN A 104 -7.72 6.41 1.34
CA ASN A 104 -6.72 7.09 2.15
C ASN A 104 -7.29 8.42 2.62
N LEU A 105 -7.02 8.79 3.87
CA LEU A 105 -7.52 9.99 4.51
C LEU A 105 -6.35 10.83 5.05
N TYR A 106 -6.40 12.13 4.80
CA TYR A 106 -5.39 13.10 5.19
C TYR A 106 -6.09 14.28 5.89
N THR A 107 -5.65 14.61 7.10
CA THR A 107 -6.19 15.72 7.89
C THR A 107 -5.11 16.73 8.29
N PRO A 108 -5.47 18.00 8.51
CA PRO A 108 -4.62 18.93 9.24
C PRO A 108 -4.40 18.45 10.68
N ARG A 109 -3.43 19.08 11.37
CA ARG A 109 -3.10 18.75 12.76
C ARG A 109 -4.22 19.07 13.75
N ASP A 110 -4.98 20.12 13.48
CA ASP A 110 -6.10 20.55 14.32
C ASP A 110 -7.40 20.27 13.56
N ILE A 111 -8.07 19.18 13.93
CA ILE A 111 -9.32 18.77 13.29
C ILE A 111 -10.54 19.53 13.81
N GLU A 112 -10.41 20.21 14.95
CA GLU A 112 -11.48 21.00 15.58
C GLU A 112 -11.49 22.45 15.06
N ASN A 113 -10.50 22.83 14.25
CA ASN A 113 -10.45 24.13 13.59
C ASN A 113 -11.27 24.14 12.28
N PRO A 114 -12.34 24.95 12.18
CA PRO A 114 -13.15 25.01 10.97
C PRO A 114 -12.47 25.79 9.83
N GLN A 115 -11.36 26.46 10.07
CA GLN A 115 -10.60 27.22 9.08
C GLN A 115 -9.35 26.45 8.66
N LEU A 116 -9.05 26.47 7.36
CA LEU A 116 -7.80 25.91 6.84
C LEU A 116 -6.61 26.74 7.35
N PRO A 117 -5.70 26.16 8.16
CA PRO A 117 -4.52 26.88 8.59
C PRO A 117 -3.60 27.15 7.38
N PRO A 118 -3.07 28.38 7.20
CA PRO A 118 -2.20 28.70 6.05
C PRO A 118 -0.93 27.85 5.96
N ASP A 119 -0.45 27.36 7.12
CA ASP A 119 0.78 26.59 7.27
C ASP A 119 0.49 25.08 7.48
N ASP A 120 -0.70 24.61 7.14
CA ASP A 120 -1.06 23.18 7.22
C ASP A 120 -1.77 22.70 5.94
N ARG A 121 -1.92 21.38 5.81
CA ARG A 121 -2.60 20.77 4.67
C ARG A 121 -4.11 20.90 4.77
N PRO A 122 -4.83 21.01 3.64
CA PRO A 122 -6.26 20.80 3.63
C PRO A 122 -6.59 19.33 3.93
N TYR A 123 -7.83 19.13 4.36
CA TYR A 123 -8.44 17.81 4.34
C TYR A 123 -8.42 17.24 2.93
N ALA A 124 -8.13 15.95 2.81
CA ALA A 124 -8.24 15.23 1.56
C ALA A 124 -8.56 13.76 1.83
N ALA A 125 -9.39 13.18 0.98
CA ALA A 125 -9.52 11.74 0.88
C ALA A 125 -9.24 11.31 -0.55
N TRP A 126 -8.67 10.12 -0.72
CA TRP A 126 -8.39 9.50 -2.01
C TRP A 126 -9.01 8.11 -2.05
N LEU A 127 -9.96 7.92 -2.96
CA LEU A 127 -10.57 6.62 -3.24
C LEU A 127 -10.08 6.13 -4.60
N ASN A 128 -9.50 4.94 -4.66
CA ASN A 128 -8.99 4.38 -5.89
C ASN A 128 -9.23 2.88 -6.03
N VAL A 129 -9.25 2.44 -7.28
CA VAL A 129 -9.20 1.03 -7.67
C VAL A 129 -7.92 0.82 -8.48
N GLN A 130 -7.14 -0.19 -8.11
CA GLN A 130 -5.86 -0.52 -8.73
C GLN A 130 -5.83 -1.96 -9.22
N PHE A 131 -5.36 -2.15 -10.45
CA PHE A 131 -5.00 -3.44 -11.01
C PHE A 131 -3.49 -3.56 -11.05
N ALA A 132 -2.94 -4.63 -10.46
CA ALA A 132 -1.53 -4.94 -10.53
C ALA A 132 -1.30 -6.34 -11.09
N THR A 133 -0.26 -6.52 -11.89
CA THR A 133 0.17 -7.85 -12.38
C THR A 133 1.67 -7.87 -12.60
N GLY A 134 2.25 -9.06 -12.66
CA GLY A 134 3.67 -9.19 -12.88
C GLY A 134 4.19 -10.58 -12.61
N THR A 135 5.50 -10.67 -12.38
CA THR A 135 6.22 -11.91 -12.13
C THR A 135 6.81 -11.92 -10.72
N ALA A 136 6.96 -13.11 -10.16
CA ALA A 136 7.65 -13.33 -8.91
C ALA A 136 8.50 -14.60 -9.02
N SER A 137 9.73 -14.52 -8.55
CA SER A 137 10.72 -15.59 -8.57
C SER A 137 11.61 -15.51 -7.33
N GLU A 138 12.43 -16.54 -7.11
CA GLU A 138 13.46 -16.51 -6.05
C GLU A 138 14.47 -15.37 -6.24
N ARG A 139 14.65 -14.84 -7.45
CA ARG A 139 15.62 -13.75 -7.71
C ARG A 139 14.99 -12.37 -7.61
N GLY A 140 13.69 -12.29 -7.36
CA GLY A 140 12.94 -11.05 -7.23
C GLY A 140 11.64 -11.04 -8.03
N ALA A 141 11.09 -9.85 -8.23
CA ALA A 141 9.78 -9.64 -8.83
C ALA A 141 9.77 -8.43 -9.75
N ASP A 142 8.87 -8.43 -10.73
CA ASP A 142 8.57 -7.28 -11.58
C ASP A 142 7.06 -7.08 -11.54
N ARG A 143 6.58 -5.86 -11.34
CA ARG A 143 5.16 -5.56 -11.20
C ARG A 143 4.80 -4.33 -12.00
N VAL A 144 3.72 -4.39 -12.76
CA VAL A 144 3.07 -3.23 -13.35
C VAL A 144 1.75 -3.02 -12.63
N HIS A 145 1.41 -1.77 -12.35
CA HIS A 145 0.13 -1.41 -11.76
C HIS A 145 -0.50 -0.20 -12.46
N VAL A 146 -1.81 -0.24 -12.60
CA VAL A 146 -2.66 0.80 -13.17
C VAL A 146 -3.79 1.07 -12.19
N GLY A 147 -3.90 2.31 -11.73
CA GLY A 147 -4.91 2.75 -10.79
C GLY A 147 -5.73 3.91 -11.33
N LEU A 148 -7.01 3.91 -11.03
CA LEU A 148 -7.91 5.02 -11.26
C LEU A 148 -8.59 5.39 -9.95
N GLY A 149 -8.76 6.68 -9.70
CA GLY A 149 -9.41 7.12 -8.47
C GLY A 149 -9.85 8.56 -8.52
N VAL A 150 -10.24 9.07 -7.36
CA VAL A 150 -10.66 10.45 -7.17
C VAL A 150 -10.17 10.96 -5.82
N VAL A 151 -9.63 12.17 -5.80
CA VAL A 151 -9.38 12.94 -4.59
C VAL A 151 -10.54 13.92 -4.38
N GLY A 152 -10.95 14.17 -3.14
CA GLY A 152 -11.95 15.18 -2.77
C GLY A 152 -13.28 14.61 -2.26
N PRO A 153 -14.39 15.37 -2.28
CA PRO A 153 -15.66 14.94 -1.70
C PRO A 153 -16.19 13.60 -2.21
N LEU A 154 -15.95 13.25 -3.48
CA LEU A 154 -16.35 11.96 -4.06
C LEU A 154 -15.59 10.76 -3.48
N ALA A 155 -14.51 10.99 -2.72
CA ALA A 155 -13.83 9.97 -1.97
C ALA A 155 -14.45 9.72 -0.58
N PHE A 156 -15.51 10.44 -0.19
CA PHE A 156 -16.27 10.22 1.05
C PHE A 156 -15.44 10.29 2.34
N GLY A 157 -14.45 11.20 2.37
CA GLY A 157 -13.56 11.34 3.53
C GLY A 157 -14.27 11.84 4.78
N GLU A 158 -15.08 12.89 4.63
CA GLU A 158 -15.82 13.50 5.73
C GLU A 158 -16.75 12.51 6.41
N GLU A 159 -17.55 11.79 5.60
CA GLU A 159 -18.55 10.86 6.08
C GLU A 159 -17.91 9.69 6.83
N ILE A 160 -16.82 9.14 6.28
CA ILE A 160 -16.09 8.04 6.92
C ILE A 160 -15.47 8.52 8.24
N GLN A 161 -14.76 9.65 8.22
CA GLN A 161 -14.08 10.14 9.42
C GLN A 161 -15.08 10.48 10.53
N LYS A 162 -16.14 11.23 10.23
CA LYS A 162 -17.19 11.57 11.22
C LYS A 162 -17.88 10.33 11.77
N THR A 163 -18.14 9.33 10.93
CA THR A 163 -18.74 8.06 11.38
C THR A 163 -17.82 7.33 12.37
N VAL A 164 -16.53 7.23 12.06
CA VAL A 164 -15.57 6.59 12.96
C VAL A 164 -15.42 7.37 14.26
N HIS A 165 -15.26 8.70 14.20
CA HIS A 165 -15.11 9.55 15.37
C HIS A 165 -16.34 9.49 16.29
N SER A 166 -17.55 9.47 15.71
CA SER A 166 -18.79 9.28 16.46
C SER A 166 -18.88 7.89 17.10
N ALA A 167 -18.43 6.84 16.41
CA ALA A 167 -18.48 5.47 16.93
C ALA A 167 -17.53 5.21 18.11
N ILE A 168 -16.44 5.99 18.23
CA ILE A 168 -15.43 5.84 19.27
C ILE A 168 -15.38 7.00 20.28
N ASP A 169 -16.36 7.91 20.23
CA ASP A 169 -16.45 9.10 21.10
C ASP A 169 -15.20 10.00 21.04
N SER A 170 -14.74 10.29 19.82
CA SER A 170 -13.60 11.17 19.52
C SER A 170 -14.07 12.56 19.05
N PRO A 171 -13.29 13.65 19.23
CA PRO A 171 -13.66 14.99 18.78
C PRO A 171 -14.08 15.03 17.31
N GLU A 172 -15.16 15.75 16.99
CA GLU A 172 -15.68 15.81 15.64
C GLU A 172 -14.79 16.66 14.71
N PRO A 173 -14.40 16.17 13.52
CA PRO A 173 -13.66 16.97 12.56
C PRO A 173 -14.59 17.98 11.85
N VAL A 174 -14.27 19.28 11.96
CA VAL A 174 -15.14 20.38 11.47
C VAL A 174 -14.56 21.19 10.31
N GLY A 175 -13.38 20.84 9.79
CA GLY A 175 -12.72 21.57 8.71
C GLY A 175 -12.97 21.05 7.27
N TRP A 176 -13.82 20.03 7.10
CA TRP A 176 -14.04 19.34 5.81
C TRP A 176 -14.62 20.23 4.70
N ASP A 177 -15.26 21.34 5.03
CA ASP A 177 -15.73 22.34 4.05
C ASP A 177 -14.57 22.98 3.25
N ASN A 178 -13.34 22.93 3.78
CA ASN A 178 -12.14 23.46 3.12
C ASN A 178 -11.28 22.36 2.43
N GLN A 179 -11.83 21.16 2.23
CA GLN A 179 -11.10 20.05 1.61
C GLN A 179 -10.72 20.32 0.13
N ILE A 180 -9.75 19.55 -0.37
CA ILE A 180 -9.41 19.56 -1.80
C ILE A 180 -10.65 19.19 -2.64
N ARG A 181 -10.85 19.88 -3.76
CA ARG A 181 -11.98 19.62 -4.67
C ARG A 181 -11.82 18.28 -5.39
N ASN A 182 -12.92 17.84 -6.03
CA ASN A 182 -12.91 16.60 -6.81
C ASN A 182 -11.89 16.66 -7.96
N GLU A 183 -10.88 15.79 -7.90
CA GLU A 183 -9.85 15.64 -8.91
C GLU A 183 -9.70 14.16 -9.29
N PRO A 184 -9.92 13.78 -10.57
CA PRO A 184 -9.66 12.42 -11.01
C PRO A 184 -8.17 12.13 -10.97
N THR A 185 -7.82 10.89 -10.64
CA THR A 185 -6.43 10.42 -10.56
C THR A 185 -6.20 9.23 -11.47
N LEU A 186 -5.02 9.19 -12.09
CA LEU A 186 -4.48 8.06 -12.83
C LEU A 186 -3.11 7.73 -12.24
N GLN A 187 -2.95 6.50 -11.78
CA GLN A 187 -1.69 5.99 -11.30
C GLN A 187 -1.17 4.94 -12.28
N LEU A 188 0.07 5.10 -12.72
CA LEU A 188 0.79 4.12 -13.50
C LEU A 188 2.09 3.85 -12.77
N GLY A 189 2.50 2.60 -12.69
CA GLY A 189 3.80 2.30 -12.14
C GLY A 189 4.34 0.93 -12.55
N TYR A 190 5.65 0.83 -12.49
CA TYR A 190 6.43 -0.37 -12.72
C TYR A 190 7.49 -0.51 -11.64
N ASP A 191 7.36 -1.55 -10.82
CA ASP A 191 8.27 -1.87 -9.72
C ASP A 191 9.14 -3.07 -10.07
N ARG A 192 10.43 -2.98 -9.74
CA ARG A 192 11.40 -4.05 -9.93
C ARG A 192 12.14 -4.32 -8.62
N PHE A 193 12.01 -5.56 -8.16
CA PHE A 193 12.68 -6.09 -6.99
C PHE A 193 13.73 -7.08 -7.46
N ARG A 194 14.97 -6.93 -7.00
CA ARG A 194 16.08 -7.83 -7.33
C ARG A 194 16.84 -8.21 -6.08
N ARG A 195 16.74 -9.49 -5.71
CA ARG A 195 17.48 -10.03 -4.58
C ARG A 195 18.92 -10.24 -5.00
N PHE A 196 19.85 -9.67 -4.26
CA PHE A 196 21.29 -9.73 -4.57
C PHE A 196 22.13 -10.32 -3.43
N ILE A 197 21.56 -10.48 -2.23
CA ILE A 197 22.13 -11.28 -1.15
C ILE A 197 21.04 -12.23 -0.63
N ASP A 198 21.41 -13.49 -0.40
CA ASP A 198 20.61 -14.47 0.33
C ASP A 198 21.55 -15.27 1.24
N LEU A 199 21.47 -15.02 2.54
CA LEU A 199 22.21 -15.68 3.60
C LEU A 199 21.29 -16.58 4.44
N SER A 200 20.24 -17.12 3.83
CA SER A 200 19.36 -18.08 4.47
C SER A 200 20.09 -19.40 4.74
N ARG A 201 20.02 -19.90 5.98
CA ARG A 201 20.50 -21.24 6.34
C ARG A 201 19.30 -22.16 6.59
N ASN A 202 19.39 -23.39 6.09
CA ASN A 202 18.35 -24.39 6.33
C ASN A 202 18.10 -24.57 7.83
N GLY A 203 16.87 -24.28 8.27
CA GLY A 203 16.41 -24.47 9.64
C GLY A 203 16.78 -23.37 10.64
N GLY A 204 17.33 -22.24 10.20
CA GLY A 204 17.67 -21.10 11.07
C GLY A 204 17.24 -19.75 10.51
N PRO A 205 17.47 -18.65 11.26
CA PRO A 205 17.18 -17.30 10.77
C PRO A 205 17.95 -17.01 9.48
N GLY A 206 17.25 -16.48 8.48
CA GLY A 206 17.84 -16.02 7.22
C GLY A 206 17.91 -14.51 7.14
N LEU A 207 18.83 -14.01 6.32
CA LEU A 207 18.93 -12.60 5.95
C LEU A 207 19.07 -12.51 4.44
N ASP A 208 18.30 -11.65 3.81
CA ASP A 208 18.45 -11.31 2.41
C ASP A 208 18.62 -9.79 2.22
N ALA A 209 19.13 -9.40 1.06
CA ALA A 209 19.14 -8.01 0.63
C ALA A 209 18.55 -7.91 -0.77
N THR A 210 17.59 -7.00 -0.92
CA THR A 210 16.84 -6.79 -2.16
C THR A 210 16.94 -5.33 -2.57
N TRP A 211 17.34 -5.11 -3.82
CA TRP A 211 17.29 -3.81 -4.46
C TRP A 211 15.88 -3.59 -5.00
N MET A 212 15.36 -2.38 -4.81
CA MET A 212 14.06 -1.96 -5.32
C MET A 212 14.24 -0.70 -6.15
N GLY A 213 13.64 -0.69 -7.34
CA GLY A 213 13.60 0.48 -8.20
C GLY A 213 12.44 0.38 -9.18
N GLY A 214 11.98 1.52 -9.68
CA GLY A 214 10.78 1.58 -10.50
C GLY A 214 10.52 2.97 -11.07
N ALA A 215 9.45 3.09 -11.84
CA ALA A 215 8.97 4.34 -12.44
C ALA A 215 7.45 4.40 -12.38
#